data_AF-A0A435GWR9-F1
#
_entry.id   AF-A0A435GWR9-F1
#
_cell.length_a   1.000
_cell.length_b   1.000
_cell.length_c   1.000
_cell.angle_alpha   90.00
_cell.angle_beta   90.00
_cell.angle_gamma   90.00
#
_symmetry.space_group_name_H-M   'P 1'
#
loop_
_entity.id
_entity.type
_entity.pdbx_description
1 polymer ?
#
loop_
_entity_poly.entity_id
_entity_poly.type
_entity_poly.pdbx_seq_one_letter_code
_entity_poly.pdbx_strand_id
1 'polypeptide(L)' 'YVWDVYDPAGNRLHRINGQQKAPSVNSGGSAGGDSWKGISPATMQAIADQTIDQFAAWLGGKAG' A
#
# COMPACT_ATOMS: atom_id res chain seq x y z
N TYR A 1 1.55 3.46 2.47
CA TYR A 1 0.64 3.41 1.30
C TYR A 1 -0.79 3.38 1.80
N VAL A 2 -1.72 3.98 1.05
CA VAL A 2 -3.14 4.04 1.37
C VAL A 2 -3.91 3.80 0.08
N TRP A 3 -4.90 2.92 0.14
CA TRP A 3 -5.80 2.58 -0.95
C TRP A 3 -7.22 2.75 -0.46
N ASP A 4 -8.04 3.42 -1.26
CA ASP A 4 -9.48 3.53 -1.01
C ASP A 4 -10.21 2.59 -1.97
N VAL A 5 -11.15 1.80 -1.43
CA VAL A 5 -12.01 0.89 -2.19
C VAL A 5 -13.37 1.54 -2.36
N TYR A 6 -13.85 1.62 -3.59
CA TYR A 6 -15.12 2.26 -3.94
C TYR A 6 -16.10 1.28 -4.55
N ASP A 7 -17.40 1.56 -4.38
CA ASP A 7 -18.44 0.95 -5.20
C ASP A 7 -18.55 1.65 -6.57
N PRO A 8 -19.31 1.09 -7.53
CA PRO A 8 -19.52 1.73 -8.83
C PRO A 8 -20.23 3.10 -8.75
N ALA A 9 -20.90 3.42 -7.65
CA ALA A 9 -21.53 4.72 -7.42
C ALA A 9 -20.55 5.77 -6.86
N GLY A 10 -19.30 5.38 -6.58
CA GLY A 10 -18.26 6.27 -6.06
C GLY A 10 -18.26 6.42 -4.54
N ASN A 11 -19.03 5.62 -3.79
CA ASN A 11 -18.98 5.62 -2.35
C ASN A 11 -17.77 4.83 -1.86
N ARG A 12 -17.01 5.39 -0.91
CA ARG A 12 -15.89 4.68 -0.30
C ARG A 12 -16.41 3.59 0.64
N LEU A 13 -16.19 2.33 0.28
CA LEU A 13 -16.57 1.16 1.05
C LEU A 13 -15.55 0.80 2.13
N HIS A 14 -14.27 1.00 1.84
CA HIS A 14 -13.19 0.60 2.74
C HIS A 14 -11.90 1.36 2.44
N ARG A 15 -10.96 1.33 3.38
CA ARG A 15 -9.63 1.87 3.24
C ARG A 15 -8.62 0.84 3.69
N ILE A 16 -7.69 0.50 2.82
CA ILE A 16 -6.55 -0.36 3.10
C ILE A 16 -5.34 0.54 3.28
N ASN A 17 -4.64 0.43 4.41
CA ASN A 17 -3.45 1.21 4.67
C ASN A 17 -2.36 0.33 5.28
N GLY A 18 -1.12 0.71 5.01
CA GLY A 18 0.03 0.00 5.54
C GLY A 18 1.32 0.76 5.29
N GLN A 19 2.39 0.25 5.85
CA GLN A 19 3.73 0.80 5.69
C GLN A 19 4.70 -0.32 5.37
N GLN A 20 5.58 -0.08 4.41
CA GLN A 20 6.68 -0.98 4.08
C GLN A 20 7.98 -0.17 4.15
N LYS A 21 8.98 -0.72 4.84
CA LYS A 21 10.27 -0.06 4.98
C LYS A 21 11.17 -0.45 3.80
N ALA A 22 11.56 0.52 2.98
CA ALA A 22 12.52 0.28 1.91
C ALA A 22 13.93 0.08 2.51
N PRO A 23 14.72 -0.93 2.08
CA PRO A 23 16.04 -1.21 2.64
C PRO A 23 17.11 -0.11 2.49
N SER A 24 16.84 0.99 1.78
CA SER A 24 17.84 2.00 1.40
C SER A 24 17.59 3.42 1.90
N VAL A 25 16.62 3.68 2.79
CA VAL A 25 16.52 5.02 3.43
C VAL A 25 17.55 5.20 4.55
N ASN A 26 18.79 4.79 4.31
CA ASN A 26 19.97 5.31 4.98
C ASN A 26 20.57 6.37 4.05
N SER A 27 20.06 7.59 4.09
CA SER A 27 20.71 8.73 3.44
C SER A 27 20.33 9.96 4.22
N GLY A 28 21.28 10.51 4.98
CA GLY A 28 21.23 11.86 5.54
C GLY A 28 21.30 12.94 4.45
N GLY A 29 20.54 12.78 3.36
CA GLY A 29 20.38 13.72 2.27
C GLY A 29 18.94 14.17 2.23
N SER A 30 18.75 15.49 2.33
CA SER A 30 17.49 16.25 2.33
C SER A 30 16.27 15.50 1.80
N ALA A 31 15.20 15.53 2.61
CA ALA A 31 13.86 15.00 2.36
C ALA A 31 13.10 15.67 1.18
N GLY A 32 13.79 15.89 0.05
CA GLY A 32 13.28 16.58 -1.14
C GLY A 32 13.76 16.00 -2.48
N GLY A 33 14.60 14.95 -2.50
CA GLY A 33 14.82 14.14 -3.70
C GLY A 33 13.70 13.10 -3.86
N ASP A 34 13.41 12.65 -5.09
CA ASP A 34 12.36 11.66 -5.39
C ASP A 34 12.54 10.36 -4.57
N SER A 35 11.99 10.31 -3.36
CA SER A 35 12.06 9.17 -2.44
C SER A 35 11.52 7.88 -3.05
N TRP A 36 10.71 8.01 -4.10
CA TRP A 36 10.19 6.92 -4.92
C TRP A 36 11.26 6.21 -5.75
N LYS A 37 12.33 6.90 -6.16
CA LYS A 37 13.45 6.28 -6.93
C LYS A 37 14.23 5.27 -6.10
N GLY A 38 14.23 5.40 -4.77
CA GLY A 38 14.89 4.45 -3.86
C GLY A 38 14.07 3.18 -3.58
N ILE A 39 12.82 3.11 -4.05
CA ILE A 39 11.96 1.96 -3.80
C ILE A 39 12.28 0.87 -4.82
N SER A 40 12.75 -0.28 -4.32
CA SER A 40 13.02 -1.44 -5.18
C SER A 40 11.72 -2.03 -5.74
N PRO A 41 11.76 -2.67 -6.94
CA PRO A 41 10.62 -3.42 -7.46
C PRO A 41 10.08 -4.46 -6.48
N ALA A 42 10.96 -5.13 -5.73
CA ALA A 42 10.57 -6.12 -4.72
C ALA A 42 9.78 -5.48 -3.56
N THR A 43 10.12 -4.26 -3.14
CA THR A 43 9.37 -3.51 -2.14
C THR A 43 7.96 -3.18 -2.63
N MET A 44 7.83 -2.77 -3.89
CA MET A 44 6.52 -2.52 -4.51
C MET A 44 5.69 -3.79 -4.62
N GLN A 45 6.31 -4.91 -4.99
CA GLN A 45 5.64 -6.21 -5.06
C GLN A 45 5.12 -6.64 -3.68
N ALA A 46 5.93 -6.53 -2.62
CA ALA A 46 5.49 -6.85 -1.27
C ALA A 46 4.29 -5.98 -0.82
N ILE A 47 4.27 -4.69 -1.19
CA ILE A 47 3.11 -3.81 -0.92
C ILE A 47 1.86 -4.31 -1.67
N ALA A 48 2.01 -4.75 -2.92
CA ALA A 48 0.91 -5.27 -3.72
C ALA A 48 0.33 -6.54 -3.10
N ASP A 49 1.18 -7.51 -2.75
CA ASP A 49 0.77 -8.77 -2.12
C ASP A 49 0.00 -8.50 -0.81
N GLN A 50 0.57 -7.67 0.07
CA GLN A 50 -0.08 -7.28 1.33
C GLN A 50 -1.41 -6.54 1.14
N THR A 51 -1.55 -5.78 0.05
CA THR A 51 -2.79 -5.05 -0.26
C THR A 51 -3.88 -6.02 -0.71
N ILE A 52 -3.55 -6.99 -1.56
CA ILE A 52 -4.49 -8.00 -2.05
C ILE A 52 -4.92 -8.95 -0.93
N ASP A 53 -4.00 -9.36 -0.05
CA ASP A 53 -4.33 -10.20 1.11
C ASP A 53 -5.33 -9.49 2.04
N GLN A 54 -5.09 -8.21 2.35
CA GLN A 54 -6.02 -7.41 3.18
C GLN A 54 -7.38 -7.21 2.49
N PHE A 55 -7.37 -7.01 1.17
CA PHE A 55 -8.59 -6.90 0.39
C PHE A 55 -9.39 -8.21 0.40
N ALA A 56 -8.75 -9.35 0.17
CA ALA A 56 -9.38 -10.67 0.20
C ALA A 56 -9.91 -11.02 1.59
N ALA A 57 -9.16 -10.73 2.64
CA ALA A 57 -9.60 -10.91 4.03
C ALA A 57 -10.85 -10.06 4.34
N TRP A 58 -10.89 -8.81 3.87
CA TRP A 58 -12.07 -7.95 4.02
C TRP A 58 -13.28 -8.48 3.25
N LEU A 59 -13.09 -8.95 2.02
CA LEU A 59 -14.17 -9.56 1.24
C LEU A 59 -14.70 -10.84 1.89
N GLY A 60 -13.80 -11.71 2.36
CA GLY A 60 -14.15 -12.96 3.04
C GLY A 60 -14.82 -12.75 4.40
N GLY A 61 -14.39 -11.72 5.15
CA GLY A 61 -15.00 -11.32 6.42
C GLY A 61 -16.39 -10.68 6.30
N LYS A 62 -16.82 -10.29 5.10
CA LYS A 62 -18.20 -9.83 4.83
C LYS A 62 -19.20 -10.95 4.57
N ALA A 63 -18.76 -12.20 4.44
CA ALA A 63 -19.63 -13.35 4.16
C ALA A 63 -20.27 -13.98 5.42
N GLY A 64 -20.32 -13.26 6.55
CA GLY A 64 -20.90 -13.72 7.82
C GLY A 64 -22.03 -12.82 8.32
#